data_AF-A0A8G2BU33-F1
#
_entry.id   AF-A0A8G2BU33-F1
#
_cell.length_a   1.000
_cell.length_b   1.000
_cell.length_c   1.000
_cell.angle_alpha   90.00
_cell.angle_beta   90.00
_cell.angle_gamma   90.00
#
_symmetry.space_group_name_H-M   'P 1'
#
loop_
_entity.id
_entity.type
_entity.pdbx_description
1 polymer ?
#
loop_
_entity_poly.entity_id
_entity_poly.type
_entity_poly.pdbx_seq_one_letter_code
_entity_poly.pdbx_strand_id
1 'polypeptide(L)'
;SDADVPYAGTATVNLSDPIMTVQLYRTLAKVTLSNTFSITGGPTRSSITLYNAGSRRFATQGSDNYDGTGTTQTSSFVATTAGSNANSNVWYVGENIRPAGSSISSAADRNSSKAPANASYIRITSATQLLGNVPAIGEEYIMSNMSFTYDIYLGKSTVLSDFSLRRHTNYTITSAVSGTLAAQEYLAANDGRVRLSKTESEAVGLCIGLFGGASGYTTGTSAAYTITGSYTKMLLLAPTSTQGSSIKWSDDETTQYQTESRKYWDHTYTSANIEKGSGYAYDYCNSLNVNGVTGWYLPTQAQLMAIWAMKQGISDSGKFADYAPFAAVDCWSSTEISADYAWYVNFGSGFTNNISNKVIARLVRCVRDL
;
A
#
# COMPACT_ATOMS: atom_id res chain seq x y z
N SER A 1 -8.01 -34.29 6.25
CA SER A 1 -8.66 -35.58 5.93
C SER A 1 -10.15 -35.34 5.83
N ASP A 2 -10.84 -36.03 4.92
CA ASP A 2 -12.30 -35.90 4.71
C ASP A 2 -13.09 -36.72 5.75
N ALA A 3 -12.49 -37.03 6.90
CA ALA A 3 -12.91 -38.10 7.81
C ALA A 3 -14.27 -37.85 8.48
N ASP A 4 -14.72 -36.59 8.57
CA ASP A 4 -15.92 -36.20 9.32
C ASP A 4 -17.01 -35.53 8.45
N VAL A 5 -17.01 -35.80 7.13
CA VAL A 5 -18.05 -35.24 6.24
C VAL A 5 -19.29 -36.13 6.27
N PRO A 6 -20.48 -35.61 6.65
CA PRO A 6 -21.69 -36.42 6.69
C PRO A 6 -22.17 -36.86 5.30
N TYR A 7 -22.68 -38.10 5.25
CA TYR A 7 -23.29 -38.70 4.07
C TYR A 7 -24.76 -39.06 4.34
N ALA A 8 -25.61 -38.96 3.33
CA ALA A 8 -27.01 -39.35 3.39
C ALA A 8 -27.44 -40.03 2.08
N GLY A 9 -28.47 -40.87 2.18
CA GLY A 9 -29.06 -41.60 1.07
C GLY A 9 -30.40 -42.20 1.47
N THR A 10 -31.20 -42.58 0.49
CA THR A 10 -32.49 -43.25 0.69
C THR A 10 -32.57 -44.49 -0.19
N ALA A 11 -33.27 -45.51 0.30
CA ALA A 11 -33.63 -46.69 -0.46
C ALA A 11 -35.05 -47.12 -0.10
N THR A 12 -35.77 -47.69 -1.05
CA THR A 12 -37.07 -48.31 -0.82
C THR A 12 -36.86 -49.77 -0.44
N VAL A 13 -37.34 -50.16 0.74
CA VAL A 13 -37.27 -51.54 1.20
C VAL A 13 -38.38 -52.36 0.54
N ASN A 14 -38.01 -53.41 -0.19
CA ASN A 14 -38.94 -54.44 -0.62
C ASN A 14 -38.78 -55.67 0.28
N LEU A 15 -39.83 -56.00 1.05
CA LEU A 15 -39.76 -57.07 2.06
C LEU A 15 -39.58 -58.48 1.46
N SER A 16 -39.69 -58.62 0.14
CA SER A 16 -39.44 -59.87 -0.59
C SER A 16 -38.04 -59.99 -1.20
N ASP A 17 -37.22 -58.94 -1.17
CA ASP A 17 -35.85 -58.96 -1.69
C ASP A 17 -34.84 -58.87 -0.52
N PRO A 18 -33.99 -59.89 -0.32
CA PRO A 18 -33.04 -59.91 0.80
C PRO A 18 -31.86 -58.94 0.63
N ILE A 19 -31.65 -58.33 -0.55
CA ILE A 19 -30.50 -57.45 -0.81
C ILE A 19 -30.97 -56.01 -1.05
N MET A 20 -30.57 -55.11 -0.15
CA MET A 20 -30.78 -53.67 -0.30
C MET A 20 -29.46 -52.94 -0.51
N THR A 21 -29.39 -52.10 -1.53
CA THR A 21 -28.26 -51.18 -1.76
C THR A 21 -28.71 -49.74 -1.51
N VAL A 22 -27.96 -49.00 -0.68
CA VAL A 22 -28.19 -47.57 -0.42
C VAL A 22 -27.05 -46.77 -1.01
N GLN A 23 -27.33 -45.93 -2.00
CA GLN A 23 -26.35 -44.99 -2.52
C GLN A 23 -26.22 -43.80 -1.56
N LEU A 24 -25.00 -43.53 -1.11
CA LEU A 24 -24.69 -42.44 -0.19
C LEU A 24 -24.07 -41.26 -0.94
N TYR A 25 -24.52 -40.05 -0.58
CA TYR A 25 -24.02 -38.79 -1.11
C TYR A 25 -23.57 -37.89 0.03
N ARG A 26 -22.53 -37.08 -0.20
CA ARG A 26 -22.10 -36.08 0.80
C ARG A 26 -23.19 -35.02 0.94
N THR A 27 -23.58 -34.70 2.17
CA THR A 27 -24.59 -33.66 2.41
C THR A 27 -24.02 -32.25 2.30
N LEU A 28 -22.69 -32.12 2.21
CA LEU A 28 -21.95 -30.86 2.09
C LEU A 28 -21.22 -30.75 0.75
N ALA A 29 -20.97 -29.51 0.34
CA ALA A 29 -20.02 -29.16 -0.72
C ALA A 29 -18.60 -29.07 -0.14
N LYS A 30 -17.60 -29.46 -0.93
CA LYS A 30 -16.19 -29.21 -0.62
C LYS A 30 -15.69 -28.07 -1.47
N VAL A 31 -15.25 -26.98 -0.86
CA VAL A 31 -14.67 -25.82 -1.56
C VAL A 31 -13.19 -25.77 -1.22
N THR A 32 -12.33 -25.90 -2.23
CA THR A 32 -10.87 -25.82 -2.09
C THR A 32 -10.37 -24.61 -2.85
N LEU A 33 -9.60 -23.75 -2.18
CA LEU A 33 -8.92 -22.62 -2.78
C LEU A 33 -7.41 -22.83 -2.71
N SER A 34 -6.74 -22.71 -3.84
CA SER A 34 -5.30 -22.44 -3.92
C SER A 34 -5.08 -21.01 -4.37
N ASN A 35 -4.41 -20.19 -3.55
CA ASN A 35 -4.16 -18.79 -3.84
C ASN A 35 -2.70 -18.37 -3.66
N THR A 36 -2.14 -17.73 -4.69
CA THR A 36 -0.91 -16.94 -4.59
C THR A 36 -1.24 -15.44 -4.56
N PHE A 37 -0.45 -14.67 -3.82
CA PHE A 37 -0.68 -13.24 -3.63
C PHE A 37 0.65 -12.49 -3.53
N SER A 38 0.92 -11.60 -4.48
CA SER A 38 2.11 -10.74 -4.47
C SER A 38 1.89 -9.50 -5.36
N ILE A 39 1.72 -8.33 -4.74
CA ILE A 39 1.60 -7.06 -5.45
C ILE A 39 2.91 -6.30 -5.28
N THR A 40 3.64 -6.07 -6.37
CA THR A 40 4.89 -5.33 -6.34
C THR A 40 4.61 -3.86 -6.00
N GLY A 41 5.20 -3.38 -4.90
CA GLY A 41 4.96 -2.03 -4.38
C GLY A 41 3.58 -1.83 -3.74
N GLY A 42 2.82 -2.91 -3.51
CA GLY A 42 1.48 -2.85 -2.93
C GLY A 42 1.33 -3.70 -1.66
N PRO A 43 0.13 -3.70 -1.06
CA PRO A 43 -0.13 -4.35 0.22
C PRO A 43 0.00 -5.87 0.12
N THR A 44 0.29 -6.52 1.25
CA THR A 44 0.30 -7.98 1.39
C THR A 44 -1.11 -8.54 1.58
N ARG A 45 -1.31 -9.86 1.50
CA ARG A 45 -2.61 -10.48 1.85
C ARG A 45 -2.87 -10.44 3.35
N SER A 46 -4.06 -10.01 3.77
CA SER A 46 -4.48 -10.02 5.17
C SER A 46 -5.37 -11.22 5.50
N SER A 47 -6.32 -11.54 4.63
CA SER A 47 -7.36 -12.54 4.93
C SER A 47 -7.97 -13.16 3.68
N ILE A 48 -8.57 -14.33 3.89
CA ILE A 48 -9.39 -15.05 2.92
C ILE A 48 -10.66 -15.47 3.65
N THR A 49 -11.83 -15.19 3.08
CA THR A 49 -13.12 -15.50 3.70
C THR A 49 -14.10 -16.02 2.65
N LEU A 50 -14.83 -17.08 3.00
CA LEU A 50 -15.92 -17.61 2.20
C LEU A 50 -17.24 -16.98 2.67
N TYR A 51 -17.88 -16.21 1.81
CA TYR A 51 -19.15 -15.54 2.07
C TYR A 51 -20.32 -16.30 1.47
N ASN A 52 -21.46 -16.15 2.15
CA ASN A 52 -22.75 -16.66 1.76
C ASN A 52 -22.79 -18.17 1.44
N ALA A 53 -21.99 -18.99 2.12
CA ALA A 53 -22.09 -20.44 1.96
C ALA A 53 -23.31 -20.97 2.73
N GLY A 54 -23.97 -22.03 2.25
CA GLY A 54 -25.14 -22.56 2.91
C GLY A 54 -24.83 -23.08 4.33
N SER A 55 -25.79 -22.96 5.25
CA SER A 55 -25.71 -23.63 6.54
C SER A 55 -25.62 -25.16 6.36
N ARG A 56 -24.78 -25.81 7.17
CA ARG A 56 -24.62 -27.27 7.15
C ARG A 56 -25.94 -27.94 7.54
N ARG A 57 -26.44 -28.85 6.71
CA ARG A 57 -27.69 -29.59 6.95
C ARG A 57 -27.54 -31.05 6.52
N PHE A 58 -28.30 -31.92 7.17
CA PHE A 58 -28.35 -33.35 6.84
C PHE A 58 -29.39 -33.68 5.77
N ALA A 59 -30.52 -32.95 5.73
CA ALA A 59 -31.62 -33.19 4.80
C ALA A 59 -31.55 -32.30 3.54
N THR A 60 -32.27 -32.71 2.50
CA THR A 60 -32.56 -31.89 1.32
C THR A 60 -33.67 -30.89 1.65
N GLN A 61 -33.73 -29.76 0.94
CA GLN A 61 -34.88 -28.85 1.05
C GLN A 61 -35.91 -29.25 -0.01
N GLY A 62 -37.17 -29.39 0.41
CA GLY A 62 -38.25 -29.78 -0.50
C GLY A 62 -38.11 -31.21 -1.03
N SER A 63 -38.42 -31.39 -2.31
CA SER A 63 -38.37 -32.69 -3.02
C SER A 63 -37.01 -32.98 -3.67
N ASP A 64 -35.96 -32.22 -3.31
CA ASP A 64 -34.66 -32.36 -3.95
C ASP A 64 -33.94 -33.65 -3.50
N ASN A 65 -33.15 -34.23 -4.41
CA ASN A 65 -32.35 -35.42 -4.17
C ASN A 65 -31.04 -35.10 -3.42
N TYR A 66 -30.47 -36.10 -2.75
CA TYR A 66 -29.19 -35.98 -2.02
C TYR A 66 -27.97 -35.82 -2.93
N ASP A 67 -28.13 -36.07 -4.23
CA ASP A 67 -27.09 -36.06 -5.27
C ASP A 67 -26.62 -34.65 -5.69
N GLY A 68 -27.30 -33.59 -5.22
CA GLY A 68 -26.97 -32.20 -5.51
C GLY A 68 -27.54 -31.66 -6.83
N THR A 69 -28.46 -32.37 -7.48
CA THR A 69 -29.11 -31.89 -8.73
C THR A 69 -30.37 -31.05 -8.50
N GLY A 70 -30.79 -30.86 -7.26
CA GLY A 70 -31.99 -30.11 -6.87
C GLY A 70 -32.04 -28.66 -7.40
N THR A 71 -33.24 -28.11 -7.52
CA THR A 71 -33.45 -26.73 -8.02
C THR A 71 -34.05 -25.79 -6.98
N THR A 72 -34.32 -26.28 -5.77
CA THR A 72 -34.95 -25.49 -4.72
C THR A 72 -33.97 -24.44 -4.21
N GLN A 73 -34.31 -23.16 -4.33
CA GLN A 73 -33.47 -22.07 -3.87
C GLN A 73 -33.40 -22.03 -2.34
N THR A 74 -32.20 -21.88 -1.78
CA THR A 74 -31.94 -22.03 -0.33
C THR A 74 -31.69 -20.68 0.35
N SER A 75 -32.40 -19.63 -0.09
CA SER A 75 -31.97 -18.23 0.03
C SER A 75 -31.80 -17.66 1.45
N SER A 76 -32.40 -18.29 2.47
CA SER A 76 -32.52 -17.78 3.84
C SER A 76 -31.44 -18.23 4.83
N PHE A 77 -30.51 -19.10 4.42
CA PHE A 77 -29.57 -19.75 5.36
C PHE A 77 -28.13 -19.72 4.86
N VAL A 78 -27.55 -18.52 4.81
CA VAL A 78 -26.17 -18.34 4.38
C VAL A 78 -25.28 -17.88 5.54
N ALA A 79 -24.03 -18.31 5.53
CA ALA A 79 -23.05 -18.05 6.56
C ALA A 79 -21.75 -17.50 5.97
N THR A 80 -21.03 -16.73 6.79
CA THR A 80 -19.66 -16.33 6.53
C THR A 80 -18.73 -17.30 7.25
N THR A 81 -17.81 -17.90 6.51
CA THR A 81 -16.84 -18.87 7.03
C THR A 81 -15.43 -18.32 6.81
N ALA A 82 -14.72 -18.05 7.90
CA ALA A 82 -13.33 -17.60 7.82
C ALA A 82 -12.45 -18.65 7.15
N GLY A 83 -11.49 -18.19 6.36
CA GLY A 83 -10.33 -18.98 5.93
C GLY A 83 -9.11 -18.64 6.79
N SER A 84 -8.10 -19.48 6.67
CA SER A 84 -6.74 -19.15 7.09
C SER A 84 -6.09 -18.21 6.08
N ASN A 85 -5.08 -17.43 6.52
CA ASN A 85 -4.24 -16.65 5.60
C ASN A 85 -3.16 -17.50 4.88
N ALA A 86 -3.38 -18.82 4.77
CA ALA A 86 -2.50 -19.71 4.02
C ALA A 86 -2.82 -19.70 2.52
N ASN A 87 -1.89 -20.20 1.71
CA ASN A 87 -2.09 -20.35 0.25
C ASN A 87 -3.11 -21.44 -0.10
N SER A 88 -3.54 -22.24 0.86
CA SER A 88 -4.55 -23.27 0.66
C SER A 88 -5.63 -23.17 1.73
N ASN A 89 -6.89 -23.18 1.32
CA ASN A 89 -8.04 -23.25 2.21
C ASN A 89 -9.01 -24.35 1.74
N VAL A 90 -9.61 -25.06 2.69
CA VAL A 90 -10.62 -26.08 2.44
C VAL A 90 -11.81 -25.82 3.35
N TRP A 91 -13.00 -25.74 2.77
CA TRP A 91 -14.25 -25.59 3.50
C TRP A 91 -15.23 -26.71 3.17
N TYR A 92 -15.90 -27.19 4.20
CA TYR A 92 -17.09 -28.05 4.10
C TYR A 92 -18.31 -27.25 4.51
N VAL A 93 -19.20 -27.01 3.54
CA VAL A 93 -20.31 -26.06 3.67
C VAL A 93 -21.59 -26.61 3.09
N GLY A 94 -22.71 -26.10 3.58
CA GLY A 94 -24.00 -26.45 3.03
C GLY A 94 -24.22 -25.85 1.65
N GLU A 95 -25.28 -26.33 1.03
CA GLU A 95 -25.73 -25.92 -0.29
C GLU A 95 -26.30 -24.49 -0.29
N ASN A 96 -25.99 -23.74 -1.34
CA ASN A 96 -26.53 -22.42 -1.64
C ASN A 96 -26.98 -22.37 -3.10
N ILE A 97 -28.20 -22.81 -3.39
CA ILE A 97 -28.76 -22.79 -4.75
C ILE A 97 -29.30 -21.41 -5.05
N ARG A 98 -28.89 -20.84 -6.19
CA ARG A 98 -29.23 -19.48 -6.63
C ARG A 98 -29.85 -19.49 -8.03
N PRO A 99 -30.71 -18.50 -8.34
CA PRO A 99 -31.16 -18.32 -9.71
C PRO A 99 -29.96 -18.02 -10.63
N ALA A 100 -30.15 -18.15 -11.94
CA ALA A 100 -29.13 -17.78 -12.90
C ALA A 100 -28.79 -16.28 -12.80
N GLY A 101 -27.51 -15.95 -12.94
CA GLY A 101 -27.07 -14.56 -13.07
C GLY A 101 -27.50 -13.96 -14.41
N SER A 102 -27.71 -12.64 -14.43
CA SER A 102 -28.15 -11.91 -15.62
C SER A 102 -26.97 -11.33 -16.40
N SER A 103 -27.09 -11.32 -17.74
CA SER A 103 -26.12 -10.65 -18.64
C SER A 103 -24.66 -11.08 -18.43
N ILE A 104 -24.44 -12.39 -18.25
CA ILE A 104 -23.12 -13.01 -18.08
C ILE A 104 -22.62 -13.53 -19.43
N SER A 105 -21.56 -12.92 -19.95
CA SER A 105 -20.92 -13.29 -21.22
C SER A 105 -19.50 -13.84 -21.04
N SER A 106 -18.89 -13.55 -19.89
CA SER A 106 -17.53 -13.97 -19.56
C SER A 106 -17.38 -14.34 -18.08
N ALA A 107 -16.26 -14.95 -17.71
CA ALA A 107 -15.95 -15.21 -16.31
C ALA A 107 -15.76 -13.91 -15.49
N ALA A 108 -15.34 -12.81 -16.12
CA ALA A 108 -15.20 -11.50 -15.46
C ALA A 108 -16.55 -10.87 -15.09
N ASP A 109 -17.62 -11.24 -15.80
CA ASP A 109 -18.98 -10.82 -15.47
C ASP A 109 -19.51 -11.43 -14.17
N ARG A 110 -18.83 -12.44 -13.60
CA ARG A 110 -19.19 -13.05 -12.31
C ARG A 110 -18.70 -12.16 -11.16
N ASN A 111 -19.42 -11.06 -10.94
CA ASN A 111 -19.10 -10.05 -9.94
C ASN A 111 -20.38 -9.54 -9.24
N SER A 112 -20.23 -8.63 -8.28
CA SER A 112 -21.36 -8.21 -7.42
C SER A 112 -22.49 -7.48 -8.13
N SER A 113 -22.27 -6.90 -9.32
CA SER A 113 -23.34 -6.19 -10.02
C SER A 113 -24.24 -7.13 -10.84
N LYS A 114 -23.75 -8.33 -11.18
CA LYS A 114 -24.49 -9.31 -12.00
C LYS A 114 -24.78 -10.62 -11.27
N ALA A 115 -24.10 -10.89 -10.16
CA ALA A 115 -24.39 -12.04 -9.32
C ALA A 115 -25.76 -11.89 -8.63
N PRO A 116 -26.55 -12.97 -8.54
CA PRO A 116 -27.76 -12.97 -7.73
C PRO A 116 -27.50 -12.60 -6.27
N ALA A 117 -28.51 -12.03 -5.61
CA ALA A 117 -28.46 -11.74 -4.18
C ALA A 117 -28.08 -12.99 -3.38
N ASN A 118 -27.15 -12.81 -2.43
CA ASN A 118 -26.61 -13.85 -1.55
C ASN A 118 -25.93 -15.03 -2.29
N ALA A 119 -25.46 -14.83 -3.53
CA ALA A 119 -24.55 -15.80 -4.16
C ALA A 119 -23.28 -16.00 -3.34
N SER A 120 -22.77 -17.25 -3.31
CA SER A 120 -21.55 -17.59 -2.58
C SER A 120 -20.31 -17.08 -3.31
N TYR A 121 -19.37 -16.51 -2.57
CA TYR A 121 -18.10 -16.04 -3.13
C TYR A 121 -16.97 -16.15 -2.11
N ILE A 122 -15.76 -16.30 -2.62
CA ILE A 122 -14.54 -16.16 -1.82
C ILE A 122 -14.06 -14.72 -1.96
N ARG A 123 -13.80 -14.06 -0.83
CA ARG A 123 -13.12 -12.76 -0.80
C ARG A 123 -11.69 -12.96 -0.34
N ILE A 124 -10.74 -12.41 -1.11
CA ILE A 124 -9.36 -12.23 -0.71
C ILE A 124 -9.17 -10.76 -0.41
N THR A 125 -8.62 -10.44 0.75
CA THR A 125 -8.44 -9.06 1.20
C THR A 125 -6.96 -8.79 1.42
N SER A 126 -6.47 -7.65 0.95
CA SER A 126 -5.12 -7.19 1.29
C SER A 126 -5.09 -6.57 2.69
N ALA A 127 -3.91 -6.41 3.26
CA ALA A 127 -3.70 -5.49 4.36
C ALA A 127 -3.94 -4.06 3.88
N THR A 128 -4.18 -3.16 4.83
CA THR A 128 -4.07 -1.72 4.57
C THR A 128 -2.61 -1.35 4.51
N GLN A 129 -2.22 -0.56 3.51
CA GLN A 129 -0.89 0.01 3.41
C GLN A 129 -0.99 1.49 3.06
N LEU A 130 -0.20 2.32 3.74
CA LEU A 130 -0.03 3.73 3.41
C LEU A 130 0.81 3.84 2.13
N LEU A 131 0.21 4.32 1.05
CA LEU A 131 0.81 4.43 -0.28
C LEU A 131 0.54 5.81 -0.87
N GLY A 132 1.52 6.38 -1.57
CA GLY A 132 1.36 7.66 -2.27
C GLY A 132 1.68 7.52 -3.75
N ASN A 133 1.15 8.45 -4.53
CA ASN A 133 1.45 8.58 -5.96
C ASN A 133 2.58 9.59 -6.15
N VAL A 134 3.44 9.36 -7.15
CA VAL A 134 4.50 10.33 -7.47
C VAL A 134 3.83 11.66 -7.89
N PRO A 135 4.05 12.76 -7.15
CA PRO A 135 3.41 14.04 -7.42
C PRO A 135 4.11 14.79 -8.55
N ALA A 136 3.36 15.62 -9.27
CA ALA A 136 3.95 16.59 -10.19
C ALA A 136 4.67 17.71 -9.41
N ILE A 137 5.55 18.45 -10.08
CA ILE A 137 6.24 19.61 -9.47
C ILE A 137 5.19 20.64 -9.03
N GLY A 138 5.28 21.10 -7.78
CA GLY A 138 4.32 22.04 -7.19
C GLY A 138 3.06 21.39 -6.62
N GLU A 139 2.91 20.07 -6.73
CA GLU A 139 1.78 19.34 -6.14
C GLU A 139 2.17 18.65 -4.82
N GLU A 140 1.17 18.45 -3.97
CA GLU A 140 1.36 17.75 -2.70
C GLU A 140 1.50 16.24 -2.93
N TYR A 141 2.49 15.63 -2.28
CA TYR A 141 2.56 14.20 -2.11
C TYR A 141 1.51 13.77 -1.10
N ILE A 142 0.43 13.19 -1.61
CA ILE A 142 -0.66 12.68 -0.79
C ILE A 142 -0.45 11.18 -0.62
N MET A 143 -0.38 10.76 0.64
CA MET A 143 -0.43 9.35 0.98
C MET A 143 -1.83 8.97 1.43
N SER A 144 -2.21 7.72 1.14
CA SER A 144 -3.46 7.17 1.60
C SER A 144 -3.37 5.72 2.00
N ASN A 145 -4.20 5.37 2.97
CA ASN A 145 -4.42 4.00 3.38
C ASN A 145 -5.19 3.28 2.27
N MET A 146 -4.50 2.38 1.57
CA MET A 146 -5.03 1.63 0.45
C MET A 146 -5.17 0.15 0.80
N SER A 147 -6.29 -0.45 0.41
CA SER A 147 -6.49 -1.89 0.46
C SER A 147 -7.32 -2.37 -0.72
N PHE A 148 -7.15 -3.63 -1.09
CA PHE A 148 -7.85 -4.28 -2.19
C PHE A 148 -8.68 -5.45 -1.69
N THR A 149 -9.84 -5.63 -2.29
CA THR A 149 -10.65 -6.86 -2.16
C THR A 149 -10.84 -7.50 -3.53
N TYR A 150 -10.77 -8.82 -3.56
CA TYR A 150 -10.94 -9.64 -4.76
C TYR A 150 -12.02 -10.69 -4.51
N ASP A 151 -13.12 -10.62 -5.24
CA ASP A 151 -14.25 -11.53 -5.10
C ASP A 151 -14.28 -12.58 -6.22
N ILE A 152 -14.38 -13.85 -5.82
CA ILE A 152 -14.51 -14.99 -6.73
C ILE A 152 -15.85 -15.67 -6.46
N TYR A 153 -16.83 -15.42 -7.34
CA TYR A 153 -18.17 -16.00 -7.22
C TYR A 153 -18.20 -17.47 -7.65
N LEU A 154 -18.73 -18.32 -6.76
CA LEU A 154 -18.75 -19.78 -6.90
C LEU A 154 -19.91 -20.25 -7.78
N GLY A 155 -19.72 -21.39 -8.43
CA GLY A 155 -20.69 -22.02 -9.32
C GLY A 155 -19.99 -22.88 -10.38
N LYS A 156 -20.75 -23.49 -11.28
CA LYS A 156 -20.19 -24.36 -12.32
C LYS A 156 -19.43 -23.53 -13.37
N SER A 157 -18.15 -23.83 -13.58
CA SER A 157 -17.31 -23.10 -14.55
C SER A 157 -17.79 -23.22 -15.99
N THR A 158 -18.40 -24.34 -16.37
CA THR A 158 -18.93 -24.57 -17.71
C THR A 158 -20.27 -23.88 -17.97
N VAL A 159 -20.88 -23.26 -16.95
CA VAL A 159 -22.15 -22.54 -17.05
C VAL A 159 -21.96 -21.19 -16.36
N LEU A 160 -21.54 -20.18 -17.11
CA LEU A 160 -21.12 -18.89 -16.54
C LEU A 160 -22.22 -18.21 -15.71
N SER A 161 -23.50 -18.45 -16.03
CA SER A 161 -24.64 -17.93 -15.29
C SER A 161 -25.00 -18.71 -14.02
N ASP A 162 -24.35 -19.85 -13.73
CA ASP A 162 -24.61 -20.62 -12.52
C ASP A 162 -23.83 -20.06 -11.32
N PHE A 163 -24.56 -19.68 -10.27
CA PHE A 163 -24.02 -19.18 -9.00
C PHE A 163 -24.32 -20.12 -7.82
N SER A 164 -24.70 -21.36 -8.12
CA SER A 164 -25.10 -22.33 -7.10
C SER A 164 -23.90 -23.07 -6.52
N LEU A 165 -23.87 -23.15 -5.20
CA LEU A 165 -23.00 -24.05 -4.45
C LEU A 165 -23.80 -25.30 -4.10
N ARG A 166 -23.43 -26.46 -4.63
CA ARG A 166 -24.23 -27.70 -4.53
C ARG A 166 -23.57 -28.70 -3.61
N ARG A 167 -24.36 -29.44 -2.84
CA ARG A 167 -23.85 -30.58 -2.06
C ARG A 167 -23.25 -31.64 -2.98
N HIS A 168 -22.49 -32.56 -2.40
CA HIS A 168 -21.82 -33.64 -3.14
C HIS A 168 -20.91 -33.16 -4.29
N THR A 169 -20.56 -31.87 -4.32
CA THR A 169 -19.74 -31.27 -5.36
C THR A 169 -18.43 -30.76 -4.79
N ASN A 170 -17.34 -31.05 -5.50
CA ASN A 170 -16.00 -30.55 -5.19
C ASN A 170 -15.69 -29.34 -6.07
N TYR A 171 -15.69 -28.15 -5.48
CA TYR A 171 -15.26 -26.92 -6.13
C TYR A 171 -13.77 -26.73 -5.89
N THR A 172 -13.00 -26.69 -6.98
CA THR A 172 -11.55 -26.41 -6.93
C THR A 172 -11.29 -25.08 -7.60
N ILE A 173 -10.79 -24.12 -6.82
CA ILE A 173 -10.55 -22.75 -7.25
C ILE A 173 -9.04 -22.51 -7.17
N THR A 174 -8.47 -22.07 -8.29
CA THR A 174 -7.08 -21.56 -8.33
C THR A 174 -7.13 -20.08 -8.66
N SER A 175 -6.43 -19.27 -7.87
CA SER A 175 -6.38 -17.82 -8.05
C SER A 175 -4.97 -17.30 -7.84
N ALA A 176 -4.56 -16.33 -8.67
CA ALA A 176 -3.32 -15.59 -8.49
C ALA A 176 -3.62 -14.09 -8.49
N VAL A 177 -3.29 -13.41 -7.39
CA VAL A 177 -3.26 -11.95 -7.34
C VAL A 177 -1.81 -11.54 -7.50
N SER A 178 -1.47 -10.96 -8.65
CA SER A 178 -0.08 -10.61 -8.97
C SER A 178 0.03 -9.37 -9.87
N GLY A 179 1.23 -8.81 -9.98
CA GLY A 179 1.52 -7.63 -10.81
C GLY A 179 1.96 -6.44 -9.99
N THR A 180 1.88 -5.24 -10.56
CA THR A 180 2.26 -3.97 -9.92
C THR A 180 1.06 -3.32 -9.23
N LEU A 181 1.30 -2.42 -8.28
CA LEU A 181 0.26 -1.59 -7.67
C LEU A 181 -0.62 -0.89 -8.72
N ALA A 182 0.00 -0.23 -9.71
CA ALA A 182 -0.72 0.46 -10.79
C ALA A 182 -1.64 -0.46 -11.59
N ALA A 183 -1.23 -1.71 -11.84
CA ALA A 183 -2.08 -2.69 -12.52
C ALA A 183 -3.28 -3.08 -11.66
N GLN A 184 -3.12 -3.16 -10.33
CA GLN A 184 -4.23 -3.45 -9.41
C GLN A 184 -5.22 -2.30 -9.31
N GLU A 185 -4.75 -1.05 -9.33
CA GLU A 185 -5.62 0.13 -9.42
C GLU A 185 -6.43 0.15 -10.73
N TYR A 186 -5.77 -0.15 -11.86
CA TYR A 186 -6.46 -0.29 -13.14
C TYR A 186 -7.53 -1.39 -13.10
N LEU A 187 -7.22 -2.56 -12.52
CA LEU A 187 -8.21 -3.63 -12.34
C LEU A 187 -9.37 -3.19 -11.46
N ALA A 188 -9.12 -2.50 -10.34
CA ALA A 188 -10.18 -2.01 -9.47
C ALA A 188 -11.13 -1.02 -10.17
N ALA A 189 -10.64 -0.27 -11.18
CA ALA A 189 -11.46 0.64 -11.96
C ALA A 189 -12.24 -0.05 -13.10
N ASN A 190 -11.79 -1.21 -13.58
CA ASN A 190 -12.29 -1.83 -14.82
C ASN A 190 -12.86 -3.25 -14.64
N ASP A 191 -12.61 -3.91 -13.52
CA ASP A 191 -13.05 -5.27 -13.22
C ASP A 191 -13.88 -5.29 -11.94
N GLY A 192 -15.18 -5.55 -12.06
CA GLY A 192 -16.11 -5.54 -10.93
C GLY A 192 -15.84 -6.56 -9.83
N ARG A 193 -14.88 -7.48 -10.04
CA ARG A 193 -14.41 -8.43 -9.00
C ARG A 193 -13.37 -7.81 -8.07
N VAL A 194 -12.72 -6.72 -8.49
CA VAL A 194 -11.67 -6.05 -7.72
C VAL A 194 -12.22 -4.73 -7.20
N ARG A 195 -12.00 -4.44 -5.91
CA ARG A 195 -12.35 -3.14 -5.34
C ARG A 195 -11.17 -2.56 -4.58
N LEU A 196 -10.90 -1.29 -4.83
CA LEU A 196 -9.96 -0.47 -4.08
C LEU A 196 -10.73 0.29 -3.00
N SER A 197 -10.25 0.20 -1.76
CA SER A 197 -10.62 1.11 -0.69
C SER A 197 -9.44 2.05 -0.44
N LYS A 198 -9.71 3.36 -0.45
CA LYS A 198 -8.74 4.42 -0.17
C LYS A 198 -9.33 5.32 0.91
N THR A 199 -8.71 5.36 2.07
CA THR A 199 -9.11 6.21 3.20
C THR A 199 -7.92 7.03 3.68
N GLU A 200 -8.17 8.22 4.21
CA GLU A 200 -7.16 9.20 4.62
C GLU A 200 -6.29 9.71 3.45
N SER A 201 -6.61 10.89 2.95
CA SER A 201 -5.73 11.62 2.02
C SER A 201 -5.12 12.77 2.80
N GLU A 202 -3.93 12.54 3.35
CA GLU A 202 -3.22 13.60 4.06
C GLU A 202 -1.98 13.97 3.25
N ALA A 203 -1.75 15.27 3.11
CA ALA A 203 -0.56 15.80 2.45
C ALA A 203 0.66 15.53 3.34
N VAL A 204 1.67 14.87 2.77
CA VAL A 204 2.91 14.52 3.46
C VAL A 204 3.99 15.57 3.19
N GLY A 205 4.01 16.14 1.99
CA GLY A 205 5.02 17.11 1.60
C GLY A 205 4.76 17.69 0.22
N LEU A 206 5.37 18.83 -0.07
CA LEU A 206 5.27 19.46 -1.38
C LEU A 206 6.38 18.97 -2.30
N CYS A 207 6.03 18.58 -3.51
CA CYS A 207 6.99 18.23 -4.54
C CYS A 207 7.72 19.45 -5.09
N ILE A 208 9.02 19.54 -4.81
CA ILE A 208 9.85 20.64 -5.30
C ILE A 208 10.47 20.31 -6.68
N GLY A 209 10.59 19.03 -7.00
CA GLY A 209 11.04 18.54 -8.31
C GLY A 209 12.21 17.56 -8.25
N LEU A 210 12.68 17.17 -9.44
CA LEU A 210 13.79 16.22 -9.63
C LEU A 210 15.11 16.99 -9.61
N PHE A 211 15.96 16.69 -8.62
CA PHE A 211 17.26 17.34 -8.51
C PHE A 211 18.38 16.33 -8.38
N GLY A 212 19.56 16.73 -8.83
CA GLY A 212 20.68 15.82 -8.91
C GLY A 212 21.99 16.44 -9.32
N GLY A 213 23.06 15.70 -9.05
CA GLY A 213 24.42 16.04 -9.42
C GLY A 213 25.41 15.02 -8.86
N ALA A 214 26.68 15.32 -8.96
CA ALA A 214 27.74 14.50 -8.38
C ALA A 214 27.54 14.31 -6.87
N SER A 215 27.65 13.07 -6.38
CA SER A 215 27.63 12.76 -4.94
C SER A 215 28.96 13.12 -4.25
N GLY A 216 30.03 13.35 -5.01
CA GLY A 216 31.28 13.89 -4.52
C GLY A 216 32.24 14.36 -5.62
N TYR A 217 33.19 15.19 -5.21
CA TYR A 217 34.28 15.73 -6.02
C TYR A 217 35.59 15.46 -5.29
N THR A 218 36.51 14.73 -5.91
CA THR A 218 37.87 14.60 -5.38
C THR A 218 38.79 15.64 -6.03
N THR A 219 39.51 16.40 -5.21
CA THR A 219 40.59 17.27 -5.67
C THR A 219 41.90 16.49 -5.63
N GLY A 220 42.61 16.49 -6.76
CA GLY A 220 44.07 16.38 -6.74
C GLY A 220 44.63 17.79 -6.82
N THR A 221 45.66 18.11 -6.05
CA THR A 221 46.45 19.34 -6.21
C THR A 221 46.87 19.42 -7.67
N SER A 222 46.23 20.32 -8.44
CA SER A 222 46.45 20.57 -9.88
C SER A 222 45.82 19.60 -10.91
N ALA A 223 44.81 18.79 -10.57
CA ALA A 223 44.12 17.91 -11.54
C ALA A 223 42.60 18.18 -11.66
N ALA A 224 42.04 17.87 -12.84
CA ALA A 224 40.62 18.01 -13.17
C ALA A 224 39.71 17.32 -12.13
N TYR A 225 38.57 17.93 -11.83
CA TYR A 225 37.58 17.39 -10.91
C TYR A 225 37.14 15.98 -11.33
N THR A 226 37.34 14.99 -10.46
CA THR A 226 36.78 13.65 -10.67
C THR A 226 35.43 13.57 -9.95
N ILE A 227 34.37 13.41 -10.74
CA ILE A 227 33.00 13.19 -10.25
C ILE A 227 32.89 11.75 -9.75
N THR A 228 32.49 11.57 -8.49
CA THR A 228 32.20 10.24 -7.93
C THR A 228 30.73 10.16 -7.53
N GLY A 229 30.02 9.16 -8.05
CA GLY A 229 28.60 8.94 -7.78
C GLY A 229 27.66 9.96 -8.43
N SER A 230 26.38 9.62 -8.47
CA SER A 230 25.30 10.49 -8.96
C SER A 230 24.11 10.42 -8.02
N TYR A 231 23.68 11.57 -7.54
CA TYR A 231 22.41 11.75 -6.85
C TYR A 231 21.38 12.26 -7.86
N THR A 232 20.21 11.64 -7.97
CA THR A 232 19.09 12.14 -8.78
C THR A 232 17.79 11.67 -8.13
N LYS A 233 17.11 12.58 -7.43
CA LYS A 233 15.97 12.27 -6.57
C LYS A 233 14.91 13.36 -6.66
N MET A 234 13.65 12.93 -6.57
CA MET A 234 12.54 13.84 -6.35
C MET A 234 12.61 14.32 -4.90
N LEU A 235 12.60 15.64 -4.69
CA LEU A 235 12.62 16.22 -3.35
C LEU A 235 11.22 16.62 -2.90
N LEU A 236 10.85 16.15 -1.71
CA LEU A 236 9.70 16.63 -0.95
C LEU A 236 10.12 17.64 0.09
N LEU A 237 9.36 18.72 0.21
CA LEU A 237 9.47 19.70 1.29
C LEU A 237 8.41 19.40 2.35
N ALA A 238 8.81 19.37 3.62
CA ALA A 238 7.87 19.17 4.72
C ALA A 238 6.89 20.35 4.87
N PRO A 239 5.61 20.10 5.23
CA PRO A 239 4.62 21.15 5.50
C PRO A 239 4.96 21.96 6.75
N THR A 240 5.60 21.32 7.73
CA THR A 240 6.07 22.00 8.94
C THR A 240 7.52 22.44 8.78
N SER A 241 7.75 23.72 9.01
CA SER A 241 9.05 24.20 9.47
C SER A 241 9.05 24.30 10.99
N THR A 242 10.15 24.74 11.59
CA THR A 242 10.20 25.05 13.03
C THR A 242 9.26 26.19 13.47
N GLN A 243 8.31 26.63 12.62
CA GLN A 243 7.22 27.58 12.88
C GLN A 243 7.61 28.73 13.81
N GLY A 244 8.74 29.38 13.52
CA GLY A 244 9.20 30.57 14.24
C GLY A 244 10.12 30.33 15.43
N SER A 245 10.45 29.08 15.77
CA SER A 245 11.52 28.77 16.72
C SER A 245 12.82 28.45 15.96
N SER A 246 13.79 29.34 16.05
CA SER A 246 15.12 29.10 15.50
C SER A 246 15.84 28.02 16.31
N ILE A 247 16.56 27.12 15.63
CA ILE A 247 17.29 26.00 16.22
C ILE A 247 18.78 26.14 15.89
N LYS A 248 19.65 25.76 16.83
CA LYS A 248 21.10 25.71 16.60
C LYS A 248 21.49 24.58 15.65
N TRP A 249 22.61 24.73 14.97
CA TRP A 249 23.14 23.66 14.12
C TRP A 249 23.79 22.55 14.97
N SER A 250 24.61 22.93 15.96
CA SER A 250 25.20 22.08 16.99
C SER A 250 25.79 22.99 18.09
N ASP A 251 26.02 22.45 19.30
CA ASP A 251 26.86 23.10 20.32
C ASP A 251 28.33 22.63 20.25
N ASP A 252 28.65 21.64 19.43
CA ASP A 252 30.03 21.20 19.18
C ASP A 252 30.67 22.08 18.10
N GLU A 253 31.49 23.03 18.57
CA GLU A 253 32.32 23.89 17.75
C GLU A 253 33.73 23.31 17.53
N THR A 254 34.01 22.07 17.95
CA THR A 254 35.36 21.48 17.89
C THR A 254 35.50 20.40 16.83
N THR A 255 34.38 19.82 16.39
CA THR A 255 34.36 18.78 15.35
C THR A 255 33.78 19.30 14.04
N GLN A 256 34.54 19.12 12.97
CA GLN A 256 34.03 19.23 11.60
C GLN A 256 33.61 17.83 11.12
N TYR A 257 32.33 17.66 10.80
CA TYR A 257 31.82 16.35 10.37
C TYR A 257 32.05 16.12 8.87
N GLN A 258 31.92 17.14 8.01
CA GLN A 258 32.08 17.08 6.55
C GLN A 258 33.44 17.54 6.01
N THR A 259 33.94 16.82 5.01
CA THR A 259 35.06 17.24 4.16
C THR A 259 34.57 17.95 2.88
N GLU A 260 35.40 18.81 2.28
CA GLU A 260 35.13 19.55 1.02
C GLU A 260 34.60 18.69 -0.14
N SER A 261 34.92 17.39 -0.15
CA SER A 261 34.65 16.51 -1.29
C SER A 261 33.19 16.05 -1.44
N ARG A 262 32.29 16.29 -0.46
CA ARG A 262 30.93 15.68 -0.43
C ARG A 262 29.79 16.68 -0.14
N LYS A 263 30.00 17.96 -0.42
CA LYS A 263 29.14 19.05 0.08
C LYS A 263 27.81 19.30 -0.64
N TYR A 264 27.55 18.60 -1.75
CA TYR A 264 26.59 19.10 -2.74
C TYR A 264 25.22 18.43 -2.67
N TRP A 265 25.07 17.21 -3.21
CA TRP A 265 23.73 16.62 -3.36
C TRP A 265 23.45 15.43 -2.46
N ASP A 266 24.49 14.78 -1.93
CA ASP A 266 24.36 13.59 -1.10
C ASP A 266 24.36 13.95 0.39
N HIS A 267 23.19 13.84 1.03
CA HIS A 267 23.02 14.12 2.45
C HIS A 267 23.54 12.99 3.36
N THR A 268 23.76 11.78 2.83
CA THR A 268 24.01 10.57 3.64
C THR A 268 25.29 10.66 4.46
N TYR A 269 26.28 11.40 3.95
CA TYR A 269 27.52 11.63 4.66
C TYR A 269 27.27 12.44 5.94
N THR A 270 26.55 13.57 5.88
CA THR A 270 26.20 14.33 7.10
C THR A 270 25.37 13.47 8.02
N SER A 271 24.38 12.75 7.48
CA SER A 271 23.49 11.88 8.24
C SER A 271 24.19 10.77 9.02
N ALA A 272 25.35 10.31 8.52
CA ALA A 272 26.14 9.27 9.16
C ALA A 272 27.05 9.80 10.28
N ASN A 273 27.48 11.07 10.19
CA ASN A 273 28.55 11.61 11.03
C ASN A 273 28.08 12.68 12.02
N ILE A 274 27.02 13.42 11.71
CA ILE A 274 26.51 14.48 12.58
C ILE A 274 26.05 13.91 13.92
N GLU A 275 26.34 14.63 14.99
CA GLU A 275 25.87 14.30 16.32
C GLU A 275 24.33 14.19 16.31
N LYS A 276 23.82 13.08 16.87
CA LYS A 276 22.40 12.80 17.01
C LYS A 276 22.04 12.88 18.49
N GLY A 277 21.16 13.81 18.84
CA GLY A 277 20.74 14.06 20.21
C GLY A 277 20.82 15.54 20.58
N SER A 278 19.79 16.01 21.28
CA SER A 278 19.66 17.35 21.88
C SER A 278 19.01 18.46 21.03
N GLY A 279 18.06 18.12 20.16
CA GLY A 279 17.11 19.10 19.64
C GLY A 279 17.74 20.12 18.66
N TYR A 280 18.85 19.76 18.04
CA TYR A 280 19.52 20.54 17.01
C TYR A 280 18.83 20.42 15.64
N ALA A 281 19.30 21.21 14.68
CA ALA A 281 18.69 21.30 13.35
C ALA A 281 18.56 19.94 12.63
N TYR A 282 19.56 19.07 12.76
CA TYR A 282 19.51 17.74 12.16
C TYR A 282 18.50 16.82 12.87
N ASP A 283 18.49 16.82 14.21
CA ASP A 283 17.57 16.01 15.01
C ASP A 283 16.11 16.37 14.75
N TYR A 284 15.82 17.66 14.59
CA TYR A 284 14.49 18.13 14.26
C TYR A 284 13.98 17.47 12.98
N CYS A 285 14.80 17.46 11.91
CA CYS A 285 14.39 16.80 10.68
C CYS A 285 14.37 15.28 10.81
N ASN A 286 15.35 14.67 11.45
CA ASN A 286 15.43 13.21 11.58
C ASN A 286 14.30 12.63 12.45
N SER A 287 13.78 13.40 13.41
CA SER A 287 12.64 13.03 14.26
C SER A 287 11.27 13.39 13.67
N LEU A 288 11.24 14.15 12.57
CA LEU A 288 10.00 14.60 11.96
C LEU A 288 9.18 13.40 11.46
N ASN A 289 7.91 13.37 11.84
CA ASN A 289 6.91 12.43 11.36
C ASN A 289 5.72 13.24 10.84
N VAL A 290 5.52 13.20 9.52
CA VAL A 290 4.38 13.85 8.87
C VAL A 290 3.42 12.76 8.43
N ASN A 291 2.28 12.64 9.11
CA ASN A 291 1.20 11.70 8.75
C ASN A 291 1.68 10.24 8.60
N GLY A 292 2.52 9.78 9.53
CA GLY A 292 3.09 8.42 9.54
C GLY A 292 4.38 8.27 8.71
N VAL A 293 4.85 9.34 8.05
CA VAL A 293 6.02 9.32 7.17
C VAL A 293 7.24 9.91 7.86
N THR A 294 8.27 9.08 8.05
CA THR A 294 9.57 9.41 8.66
C THR A 294 10.69 9.56 7.62
N GLY A 295 11.96 9.69 8.02
CA GLY A 295 13.09 9.73 7.08
C GLY A 295 13.33 11.10 6.43
N TRP A 296 12.78 12.15 7.04
CA TRP A 296 13.12 13.52 6.71
C TRP A 296 14.54 13.85 7.17
N TYR A 297 15.20 14.77 6.47
CA TYR A 297 16.56 15.17 6.78
C TYR A 297 16.79 16.66 6.51
N LEU A 298 17.85 17.18 7.13
CA LEU A 298 18.30 18.56 6.92
C LEU A 298 18.98 18.66 5.53
N PRO A 299 18.46 19.48 4.60
CA PRO A 299 18.96 19.57 3.24
C PRO A 299 20.40 20.07 3.19
N THR A 300 21.16 19.52 2.24
CA THR A 300 22.46 20.06 1.83
C THR A 300 22.32 21.47 1.27
N GLN A 301 23.43 22.17 1.11
CA GLN A 301 23.41 23.56 0.63
C GLN A 301 22.86 23.64 -0.81
N ALA A 302 23.19 22.66 -1.67
CA ALA A 302 22.66 22.62 -3.03
C ALA A 302 21.15 22.35 -3.06
N GLN A 303 20.67 21.42 -2.23
CA GLN A 303 19.23 21.14 -2.11
C GLN A 303 18.46 22.35 -1.58
N LEU A 304 19.01 23.04 -0.56
CA LEU A 304 18.38 24.21 0.03
C LEU A 304 18.31 25.39 -0.96
N MET A 305 19.37 25.60 -1.74
CA MET A 305 19.36 26.57 -2.84
C MET A 305 18.38 26.20 -3.96
N ALA A 306 18.26 24.91 -4.30
CA ALA A 306 17.29 24.46 -5.30
C ALA A 306 15.85 24.75 -4.86
N ILE A 307 15.52 24.54 -3.58
CA ILE A 307 14.22 24.92 -3.02
C ILE A 307 13.98 26.43 -3.17
N TRP A 308 14.99 27.26 -2.90
CA TRP A 308 14.88 28.71 -3.09
C TRP A 308 14.68 29.09 -4.56
N ALA A 309 15.42 28.47 -5.49
CA ALA A 309 15.28 28.74 -6.91
C ALA A 309 13.89 28.34 -7.44
N MET A 310 13.37 27.19 -7.00
CA MET A 310 12.06 26.71 -7.40
C MET A 310 10.92 27.53 -6.82
N LYS A 311 11.11 28.13 -5.63
CA LYS A 311 10.12 28.95 -4.92
C LYS A 311 9.33 29.86 -5.86
N GLN A 312 10.01 30.58 -6.75
CA GLN A 312 9.38 31.55 -7.66
C GLN A 312 8.56 30.89 -8.76
N GLY A 313 8.93 29.67 -9.20
CA GLY A 313 8.19 28.94 -10.22
C GLY A 313 6.98 28.18 -9.68
N ILE A 314 6.94 27.91 -8.37
CA ILE A 314 5.86 27.16 -7.72
C ILE A 314 5.01 28.01 -6.77
N SER A 315 5.35 29.28 -6.54
CA SER A 315 4.57 30.21 -5.71
C SER A 315 3.15 30.42 -6.22
N ASP A 316 2.96 30.35 -7.54
CA ASP A 316 1.67 30.60 -8.20
C ASP A 316 0.72 29.39 -8.13
N SER A 317 1.21 28.22 -7.67
CA SER A 317 0.39 27.01 -7.48
C SER A 317 -0.65 27.13 -6.36
N GLY A 318 -0.58 28.18 -5.53
CA GLY A 318 -1.43 28.39 -4.35
C GLY A 318 -1.09 27.44 -3.19
N LYS A 319 -0.73 26.19 -3.48
CA LYS A 319 -0.33 25.14 -2.53
C LYS A 319 0.93 25.46 -1.76
N PHE A 320 1.86 26.15 -2.40
CA PHE A 320 3.10 26.60 -1.77
C PHE A 320 2.86 27.57 -0.59
N ALA A 321 1.72 28.27 -0.58
CA ALA A 321 1.34 29.17 0.51
C ALA A 321 0.93 28.43 1.80
N ASP A 322 0.62 27.14 1.74
CA ASP A 322 0.29 26.33 2.92
C ASP A 322 1.56 25.74 3.58
N TYR A 323 2.68 25.73 2.85
CA TYR A 323 4.02 25.39 3.34
C TYR A 323 4.76 26.65 3.87
N ALA A 324 4.01 27.73 4.12
CA ALA A 324 4.49 29.10 4.33
C ALA A 324 5.18 29.39 5.68
N PRO A 325 5.87 30.53 5.79
CA PRO A 325 6.30 31.43 4.72
C PRO A 325 7.80 31.28 4.51
N PHE A 326 8.23 31.49 3.28
CA PHE A 326 9.58 31.91 3.00
C PHE A 326 9.73 33.34 3.52
N ALA A 327 9.68 33.53 4.85
CA ALA A 327 10.14 34.75 5.45
C ALA A 327 11.56 34.99 4.91
N ALA A 328 11.95 36.25 4.76
CA ALA A 328 13.29 36.61 4.28
C ALA A 328 14.36 36.29 5.35
N VAL A 329 14.41 35.03 5.76
CA VAL A 329 15.12 34.52 6.91
C VAL A 329 16.05 33.40 6.49
N ASP A 330 17.06 33.23 7.31
CA ASP A 330 18.15 32.30 7.09
C ASP A 330 17.75 30.92 7.59
N CYS A 331 17.91 29.93 6.73
CA CYS A 331 17.68 28.53 7.04
C CYS A 331 18.99 27.75 7.06
N TRP A 332 19.15 26.88 8.05
CA TRP A 332 20.30 26.00 8.14
C TRP A 332 20.35 25.00 6.99
N SER A 333 21.57 24.78 6.50
CA SER A 333 21.91 23.62 5.69
C SER A 333 22.62 22.57 6.55
N SER A 334 22.59 21.31 6.12
CA SER A 334 23.45 20.26 6.68
C SER A 334 24.91 20.40 6.25
N THR A 335 25.24 21.26 5.29
CA THR A 335 26.61 21.50 4.83
C THR A 335 27.38 22.41 5.79
N GLU A 336 28.62 22.05 6.12
CA GLU A 336 29.52 22.86 6.95
C GLU A 336 30.82 23.25 6.23
N ILE A 337 31.55 24.22 6.79
CA ILE A 337 32.87 24.63 6.27
C ILE A 337 34.01 24.32 7.24
N SER A 338 33.74 24.30 8.55
CA SER A 338 34.71 24.03 9.60
C SER A 338 33.99 23.57 10.87
N ALA A 339 34.74 23.30 11.92
CA ALA A 339 34.20 22.84 13.19
C ALA A 339 33.17 23.82 13.80
N ASP A 340 33.35 25.12 13.61
CA ASP A 340 32.53 26.17 14.26
C ASP A 340 31.46 26.75 13.33
N TYR A 341 31.58 26.54 12.02
CA TYR A 341 30.82 27.25 11.00
C TYR A 341 30.06 26.36 10.03
N ALA A 342 28.78 26.69 9.79
CA ALA A 342 27.89 26.00 8.87
C ALA A 342 27.27 26.92 7.81
N TRP A 343 26.80 26.32 6.71
CA TRP A 343 26.13 27.02 5.62
C TRP A 343 24.67 27.33 5.95
N TYR A 344 24.20 28.49 5.49
CA TYR A 344 22.80 28.86 5.50
C TYR A 344 22.39 29.54 4.19
N VAL A 345 21.09 29.52 3.91
CA VAL A 345 20.49 30.23 2.76
C VAL A 345 19.40 31.15 3.27
N ASN A 346 19.46 32.42 2.87
CA ASN A 346 18.39 33.40 3.07
C ASN A 346 17.30 33.19 2.02
N PHE A 347 16.09 32.81 2.42
CA PHE A 347 15.02 32.51 1.48
C PHE A 347 14.29 33.75 0.90
N GLY A 348 14.65 34.95 1.36
CA GLY A 348 14.20 36.22 0.81
C GLY A 348 15.01 36.65 -0.40
N SER A 349 16.34 36.50 -0.35
CA SER A 349 17.26 36.99 -1.39
C SER A 349 18.03 35.90 -2.13
N GLY A 350 18.03 34.66 -1.64
CA GLY A 350 18.91 33.59 -2.12
C GLY A 350 20.35 33.73 -1.66
N PHE A 351 20.65 34.73 -0.83
CA PHE A 351 21.98 34.93 -0.27
C PHE A 351 22.41 33.69 0.51
N THR A 352 23.58 33.17 0.15
CA THR A 352 24.13 31.94 0.72
C THR A 352 25.48 32.25 1.32
N ASN A 353 25.72 31.83 2.56
CA ASN A 353 26.95 32.12 3.28
C ASN A 353 27.33 30.94 4.19
N ASN A 354 28.63 30.82 4.48
CA ASN A 354 29.25 29.68 5.15
C ASN A 354 29.88 29.99 6.51
N ILE A 355 29.94 31.26 6.91
CA ILE A 355 30.58 31.69 8.17
C ILE A 355 29.58 31.90 9.32
N SER A 356 28.43 31.23 9.30
CA SER A 356 27.50 31.32 10.42
C SER A 356 27.89 30.35 11.51
N ASN A 357 28.11 30.87 12.72
CA ASN A 357 28.46 30.07 13.87
C ASN A 357 27.33 29.05 14.17
N LYS A 358 27.70 27.79 14.41
CA LYS A 358 26.77 26.67 14.64
C LYS A 358 25.90 26.82 15.88
N VAL A 359 26.34 27.58 16.89
CA VAL A 359 25.57 27.87 18.11
C VAL A 359 24.50 28.94 17.91
N ILE A 360 24.44 29.58 16.73
CA ILE A 360 23.39 30.54 16.38
C ILE A 360 22.12 29.80 15.99
N ALA A 361 20.99 30.25 16.54
CA ALA A 361 19.70 29.71 16.19
C ALA A 361 19.26 30.23 14.81
N ARG A 362 18.91 29.34 13.87
CA ARG A 362 18.27 29.67 12.58
C ARG A 362 17.09 28.75 12.27
N LEU A 363 16.28 29.07 11.26
CA LEU A 363 15.17 28.20 10.88
C LEU A 363 15.67 26.91 10.23
N VAL A 364 14.83 25.89 10.28
CA VAL A 364 15.08 24.61 9.63
C VAL A 364 13.95 24.29 8.65
N ARG A 365 14.33 23.74 7.50
CA ARG A 365 13.42 23.14 6.52
C ARG A 365 13.88 21.72 6.30
N CYS A 366 12.96 20.78 6.40
CA CYS A 366 13.26 19.37 6.22
C CYS A 366 12.82 18.94 4.83
N VAL A 367 13.65 18.09 4.22
CA VAL A 367 13.34 17.47 2.94
C VAL A 367 13.40 15.96 3.05
N ARG A 368 12.84 15.30 2.05
CA ARG A 368 12.88 13.84 1.91
C ARG A 368 13.00 13.47 0.43
N ASP A 369 13.70 12.36 0.18
CA ASP A 369 13.75 11.73 -1.14
C ASP A 369 12.48 10.90 -1.40
N LEU A 370 11.95 11.01 -2.63
CA LEU A 370 10.92 10.13 -3.18
C LEU A 370 11.51 9.04 -4.09
#